data_AF-A0A151DUR5-F1
#
_entry.id   AF-A0A151DUR5-F1
#
_cell.length_a   1.000
_cell.length_b   1.000
_cell.length_c   1.000
_cell.angle_alpha   90.00
_cell.angle_beta   90.00
_cell.angle_gamma   90.00
#
_symmetry.space_group_name_H-M   'P 1'
#
loop_
_entity.id
_entity.type
_entity.pdbx_description
1 polymer ?
#
loop_
_entity_poly.entity_id
_entity_poly.type
_entity_poly.pdbx_seq_one_letter_code
_entity_poly.pdbx_strand_id
1 'polypeptide(L)' 'MTREEITICFDLDNKKDRRIFTGMKRLTEYTGEKDFSKAFIKFMDDLMATLVECEEKKEECENMLKHFLGRKFLH' A
#
# COMPACT_ATOMS: atom_id res chain seq x y z
N MET A 1 -30.03 5.49 1.13
CA MET A 1 -28.70 5.15 1.69
C MET A 1 -28.15 6.41 2.34
N THR A 2 -27.96 6.39 3.65
CA THR A 2 -27.30 7.47 4.40
C THR A 2 -25.86 7.59 3.90
N ARG A 3 -25.48 8.78 3.42
CA ARG A 3 -24.08 9.08 3.12
C ARG A 3 -23.41 9.39 4.46
N GLU A 4 -22.56 8.49 4.93
CA GLU A 4 -21.66 8.79 6.04
C GLU A 4 -20.48 9.58 5.49
N GLU A 5 -20.32 10.81 5.98
CA GLU A 5 -19.18 11.65 5.65
C GLU A 5 -18.06 11.38 6.67
N ILE A 6 -16.91 10.92 6.16
CA ILE A 6 -15.70 10.78 6.97
C ILE A 6 -14.88 12.05 6.79
N THR A 7 -14.67 12.78 7.88
CA THR A 7 -13.79 13.95 7.91
C THR A 7 -12.49 13.57 8.60
N ILE A 8 -11.36 13.85 7.95
CA ILE A 8 -10.02 13.63 8.51
C ILE A 8 -9.40 14.98 8.83
N CYS A 9 -9.04 15.19 10.09
CA CYS A 9 -8.40 16.42 10.57
C CYS A 9 -6.90 16.21 10.77
N PHE A 10 -6.10 17.23 10.45
CA PHE A 10 -4.65 17.23 10.62
C PHE A 10 -4.21 18.44 11.43
N ASP A 11 -3.34 18.24 12.43
CA ASP A 11 -2.63 19.32 13.09
C ASP A 11 -1.38 19.68 12.25
N LEU A 12 -1.39 20.82 11.56
CA LEU A 12 -0.29 21.19 10.67
C LEU A 12 0.96 21.72 11.42
N ASP A 13 0.83 22.06 12.69
CA ASP A 13 1.97 22.41 13.54
C ASP A 13 2.74 21.13 13.92
N ASN A 14 2.03 20.01 14.05
CA ASN A 14 2.63 18.69 14.16
C ASN A 14 3.35 18.29 12.86
N LYS A 15 4.66 18.03 12.96
CA LYS A 15 5.51 17.67 11.81
C LYS A 15 5.08 16.36 11.12
N LYS A 16 4.56 15.39 11.88
CA LYS A 16 4.11 14.09 11.35
C LYS A 16 2.83 14.26 10.54
N ASP A 17 1.84 14.94 11.10
CA ASP A 17 0.54 15.17 10.47
C ASP A 17 0.69 16.02 9.19
N ARG A 18 1.50 17.08 9.24
CA ARG A 18 1.84 17.88 8.05
C ARG A 18 2.47 17.04 6.93
N ARG A 19 3.32 16.06 7.26
CA ARG A 19 3.91 15.14 6.27
C ARG A 19 2.82 14.25 5.66
N ILE A 20 1.93 13.70 6.48
CA ILE A 20 0.82 12.87 6.03
C ILE A 20 -0.11 13.68 5.12
N PHE A 21 -0.53 14.87 5.55
CA PHE A 21 -1.35 15.77 4.74
C PHE A 21 -0.70 16.12 3.40
N THR A 22 0.60 16.42 3.40
CA THR A 22 1.33 16.71 2.15
C THR A 22 1.37 15.50 1.23
N GLY A 23 1.59 14.30 1.77
CA GLY A 23 1.55 13.05 1.00
C GLY A 23 0.16 12.78 0.43
N MET A 24 -0.87 12.94 1.25
CA MET A 24 -2.26 12.77 0.83
C MET A 24 -2.63 13.76 -0.27
N LYS A 25 -2.26 15.03 -0.16
CA LYS A 25 -2.53 16.02 -1.19
C LYS A 25 -1.95 15.64 -2.57
N ARG A 26 -0.85 14.88 -2.60
CA ARG A 26 -0.22 14.39 -3.84
C ARG A 26 -0.84 13.12 -4.40
N LEU A 27 -1.77 12.46 -3.68
CA LEU A 27 -2.45 11.26 -4.16
C LEU A 27 -3.24 11.52 -5.44
N THR A 28 -3.86 12.70 -5.55
CA THR A 28 -4.60 13.12 -6.74
C THR A 28 -3.69 13.28 -7.96
N GLU A 29 -2.47 13.78 -7.75
CA GLU A 29 -1.43 13.88 -8.79
C GLU A 29 -0.93 12.50 -9.22
N TYR A 30 -0.67 11.61 -8.26
CA TYR A 30 -0.19 10.25 -8.51
C TYR A 30 -1.20 9.39 -9.26
N THR A 31 -2.47 9.45 -8.86
CA THR A 31 -3.54 8.61 -9.43
C THR A 31 -4.14 9.18 -10.71
N GLY A 32 -3.87 10.45 -11.01
CA GLY A 32 -4.52 11.23 -12.06
C GLY A 32 -5.94 11.69 -11.70
N GLU A 33 -6.42 11.40 -10.48
CA GLU A 33 -7.80 11.68 -10.08
C GLU A 33 -7.96 12.97 -9.29
N LYS A 34 -8.89 13.81 -9.74
CA LYS A 34 -9.17 15.11 -9.10
C LYS A 34 -9.96 14.98 -7.79
N ASP A 35 -10.78 13.94 -7.69
CA ASP A 35 -11.55 13.64 -6.48
C ASP A 35 -10.65 12.93 -5.48
N PHE A 36 -10.45 13.55 -4.31
CA PHE A 36 -9.57 13.03 -3.28
C PHE A 36 -10.02 11.67 -2.75
N SER A 37 -11.32 11.48 -2.54
CA SER A 37 -11.86 10.22 -2.03
C SER A 37 -11.60 9.08 -3.02
N LYS A 38 -11.79 9.34 -4.32
CA LYS A 38 -11.44 8.36 -5.38
C LYS A 38 -9.95 8.10 -5.47
N ALA A 39 -9.12 9.15 -5.42
CA ALA A 39 -7.67 9.00 -5.42
C ALA A 39 -7.18 8.18 -4.22
N PHE A 40 -7.77 8.39 -3.05
CA PHE A 40 -7.46 7.65 -1.84
C PHE A 40 -7.88 6.18 -1.93
N ILE A 41 -9.09 5.89 -2.42
CA ILE A 41 -9.55 4.50 -2.62
C ILE A 41 -8.61 3.77 -3.58
N LYS A 42 -8.31 4.37 -4.73
CA LYS A 42 -7.41 3.79 -5.73
C LYS A 42 -6.01 3.52 -5.17
N PHE A 43 -5.47 4.45 -4.37
CA PHE A 43 -4.19 4.24 -3.70
C PHE A 43 -4.23 3.06 -2.72
N MET A 44 -5.31 2.91 -1.95
CA MET A 44 -5.47 1.77 -1.04
C MET A 44 -5.58 0.45 -1.80
N ASP A 45 -6.30 0.43 -2.92
CA ASP A 45 -6.40 -0.75 -3.80
C ASP A 45 -5.04 -1.14 -4.38
N ASP A 46 -4.28 -0.17 -4.92
CA ASP A 46 -2.93 -0.37 -5.45
C ASP A 46 -1.96 -0.88 -4.37
N LEU A 47 -2.06 -0.34 -3.16
CA LEU A 47 -1.26 -0.76 -2.02
C LEU A 47 -1.55 -2.22 -1.63
N MET A 48 -2.82 -2.59 -1.54
CA MET A 48 -3.22 -3.96 -1.23
C MET A 48 -2.76 -4.95 -2.31
N ALA A 49 -2.92 -4.61 -3.59
CA ALA A 49 -2.42 -5.42 -4.69
C ALA A 49 -0.91 -5.63 -4.62
N THR A 50 -0.15 -4.55 -4.36
CA THR A 50 1.31 -4.60 -4.21
C THR A 50 1.73 -5.49 -3.03
N LEU A 51 1.01 -5.45 -1.91
CA LEU A 51 1.29 -6.30 -0.76
C LEU A 51 1.07 -7.79 -1.07
N VAL A 52 -0.03 -8.11 -1.77
CA VAL A 52 -0.29 -9.49 -2.22
C VAL A 52 0.82 -9.99 -3.14
N GLU A 53 1.23 -9.21 -4.14
CA GLU A 53 2.35 -9.58 -5.02
C GLU A 53 3.66 -9.81 -4.25
N CYS A 54 3.90 -9.03 -3.19
CA CYS A 54 5.09 -9.18 -2.35
C CYS A 54 5.03 -10.47 -1.52
N GLU A 55 3.86 -10.86 -1.02
CA GLU A 55 3.65 -12.12 -0.32
C GLU A 55 3.85 -13.31 -1.25
N GLU A 56 3.29 -13.26 -2.47
CA GLU A 56 3.48 -14.28 -3.50
C GLU A 56 4.96 -14.45 -3.85
N LYS A 57 5.68 -13.35 -4.12
CA LYS A 57 7.13 -13.39 -4.41
C LYS A 57 7.95 -13.92 -3.25
N LYS A 58 7.56 -13.62 -2.01
CA LYS A 58 8.21 -14.18 -0.82
C LYS A 58 8.01 -15.70 -0.78
N GLU A 59 6.81 -16.19 -1.03
CA GLU A 59 6.52 -17.62 -1.08
C GLU A 59 7.32 -18.32 -2.20
N GLU A 60 7.40 -17.73 -3.39
CA GLU A 60 8.23 -18.24 -4.50
C GLU A 60 9.70 -18.37 -4.08
N CYS A 61 10.26 -17.35 -3.42
CA CYS A 61 11.63 -17.36 -2.93
C CYS A 61 11.84 -18.46 -1.87
N GLU A 62 10.90 -18.61 -0.93
CA GLU A 62 10.96 -19.66 0.09
C GLU A 62 10.90 -21.06 -0.53
N ASN A 63 10.06 -21.27 -1.54
CA ASN A 63 9.95 -22.53 -2.26
C ASN A 63 11.23 -22.84 -3.05
N MET A 64 11.83 -21.83 -3.70
CA MET A 64 13.12 -21.98 -4.38
C MET A 64 14.23 -22.37 -3.40
N LEU A 65 14.29 -21.72 -2.22
CA LEU A 65 15.26 -22.06 -1.17
C LEU A 65 15.08 -23.48 -0.66
N LYS A 66 13.83 -23.92 -0.40
CA LYS A 66 13.52 -25.31 -0.01
C LYS A 66 14.00 -26.31 -1.05
N HIS A 67 13.85 -26.02 -2.35
CA HIS A 67 14.34 -26.88 -3.42
C HIS A 67 15.87 -26.99 -3.44
N PHE A 68 16.57 -25.88 -3.28
CA PHE A 68 18.04 -25.87 -3.22
C PHE A 68 18.60 -26.56 -1.97
N LEU A 69 17.95 -26.39 -0.82
CA LEU A 69 18.35 -27.03 0.44
C LEU A 69 17.98 -28.51 0.47
N GLY A 70 16.81 -28.89 -0.06
CA GLY A 70 16.38 -30.29 -0.19
C GLY A 70 17.32 -31.11 -1.08
N ARG A 71 17.93 -30.49 -2.10
CA ARG A 71 18.97 -31.13 -2.93
C ARG A 71 20.29 -31.38 -2.20
N LYS A 72 20.59 -30.71 -1.09
CA LYS A 72 21.83 -30.90 -0.31
C LYS A 72 21.84 -32.13 0.62
N PHE A 73 20.71 -32.82 0.79
CA PHE A 73 20.59 -33.98 1.69
C PHE A 73 20.46 -35.34 0.99
N LEU A 74 20.62 -35.39 -0.34
CA LEU A 74 20.51 -36.63 -1.14
C LEU A 74 21.80 -37.01 -1.90
N HIS A 75 22.95 -36.41 -1.57
CA HIS A 75 24.25 -36.84 -2.10
C HIS A 75 25.29 -36.97 -0.99
#